data_AF-A0A2G5L212-F1
#
_entry.id   AF-A0A2G5L212-F1
#
_cell.length_a   1.000
_cell.length_b   1.000
_cell.length_c   1.000
_cell.angle_alpha   90.00
_cell.angle_beta   90.00
_cell.angle_gamma   90.00
#
_symmetry.space_group_name_H-M   'P 1'
#
loop_
_entity.id
_entity.type
_entity.pdbx_description
1 polymer ?
#
loop_
_entity_poly.entity_id
_entity_poly.type
_entity_poly.pdbx_seq_one_letter_code
_entity_poly.pdbx_strand_id
1 'polypeptide(L)'
;MTVEEMAKKRQDPVAGLRSVYLQEVLLPVGDGLAQSFSVQPVWPVRLGKNLKLITYTIIPFQRMPATGGVSHVPLQTISSSGYPTQRVSGLGNILFNGYFSSIEKKGKVSWGVGPAVQLLTRTNEALAWDRLSYSTTAVTSFPVVL
;
A
#
# COMPACT_ATOMS: atom_id res chain seq x y z
N MET A 1 -2.90 30.25 -8.30
CA MET A 1 -3.24 28.88 -7.88
C MET A 1 -4.04 28.98 -6.59
N THR A 2 -5.29 28.54 -6.59
CA THR A 2 -6.18 28.70 -5.43
C THR A 2 -6.17 27.47 -4.52
N VAL A 3 -6.69 27.61 -3.30
CA VAL A 3 -6.68 26.55 -2.28
C VAL A 3 -7.54 25.36 -2.71
N GLU A 4 -8.64 25.57 -3.45
CA GLU A 4 -9.46 24.48 -4.00
C GLU A 4 -8.73 23.66 -5.08
N GLU A 5 -7.95 24.32 -5.96
CA GLU A 5 -7.15 23.62 -6.98
C GLU A 5 -6.06 22.74 -6.35
N MET A 6 -5.51 23.19 -5.22
CA MET A 6 -4.55 22.43 -4.42
C MET A 6 -5.20 21.22 -3.74
N ALA A 7 -6.39 21.38 -3.16
CA ALA A 7 -7.12 20.29 -2.51
C ALA A 7 -7.50 19.19 -3.52
N LYS A 8 -7.97 19.58 -4.71
CA LYS A 8 -8.33 18.64 -5.77
C LYS A 8 -7.12 17.90 -6.35
N LYS A 9 -5.97 18.56 -6.47
CA LYS A 9 -4.71 17.91 -6.87
C LYS A 9 -4.13 16.99 -5.78
N ARG A 10 -4.34 17.29 -4.49
CA ARG A 10 -3.93 16.42 -3.37
C ARG A 10 -4.71 15.10 -3.33
N GLN A 11 -5.99 15.15 -3.70
CA GLN A 11 -6.88 13.97 -3.75
C GLN A 11 -6.67 13.11 -5.01
N ASP A 12 -5.96 13.62 -6.02
CA ASP A 12 -5.64 12.88 -7.24
C ASP A 12 -4.19 12.35 -7.17
N PRO A 13 -3.97 11.09 -6.74
CA PRO A 13 -2.62 10.50 -6.67
C PRO A 13 -1.93 10.43 -8.05
N VAL A 14 -2.70 10.64 -9.14
CA VAL A 14 -2.21 10.68 -10.53
C VAL A 14 -1.92 12.11 -10.98
N ALA A 15 -2.38 13.16 -10.29
CA ALA A 15 -2.22 14.57 -10.70
C ALA A 15 -0.77 15.09 -10.69
N GLY A 16 0.18 14.31 -10.18
CA GLY A 16 1.60 14.63 -10.29
C GLY A 16 2.18 15.40 -9.11
N LEU A 17 1.52 15.39 -7.95
CA LEU A 17 2.13 15.86 -6.70
C LEU A 17 2.98 14.74 -6.10
N ARG A 18 4.20 15.10 -5.66
CA ARG A 18 5.01 14.24 -4.80
C ARG A 18 4.33 14.19 -3.44
N SER A 19 3.85 13.02 -3.07
CA SER A 19 3.02 12.85 -1.88
C SER A 19 3.55 11.68 -1.05
N VAL A 20 3.33 11.74 0.25
CA VAL A 20 3.52 10.60 1.14
C VAL A 20 2.21 10.39 1.87
N TYR A 21 1.61 9.21 1.71
CA TYR A 21 0.41 8.84 2.47
C TYR A 21 0.84 8.00 3.67
N LEU A 22 0.23 8.29 4.81
CA LEU A 22 0.38 7.51 6.03
C LEU A 22 -0.98 6.89 6.31
N GLN A 23 -1.03 5.56 6.42
CA GLN A 23 -2.27 4.85 6.68
C GLN A 23 -2.05 3.83 7.78
N GLU A 24 -2.90 3.91 8.79
CA GLU A 24 -2.98 2.93 9.87
C GLU A 24 -4.23 2.07 9.70
N VAL A 25 -4.05 0.76 9.85
CA VAL A 25 -5.12 -0.23 9.83
C VAL A 25 -5.01 -1.08 11.08
N LEU A 26 -6.12 -1.20 11.82
CA LEU A 26 -6.23 -2.08 12.98
C LEU A 26 -7.27 -3.16 12.67
N LEU A 27 -6.89 -4.42 12.87
CA LEU A 27 -7.71 -5.59 12.60
C LEU A 27 -7.75 -6.47 13.86
N PRO A 28 -8.94 -6.79 14.39
CA PRO A 28 -9.06 -7.79 15.45
C PRO A 28 -8.66 -9.16 14.91
N VAL A 29 -7.82 -9.90 15.64
CA VAL A 29 -7.34 -11.25 15.28
C VAL A 29 -7.41 -12.14 16.53
N GLY A 30 -8.46 -12.96 16.61
CA GLY A 30 -8.76 -13.75 17.82
C GLY A 30 -8.99 -12.82 19.01
N ASP A 31 -8.36 -13.14 20.14
CA ASP A 31 -8.36 -12.30 21.35
C ASP A 31 -7.32 -11.14 21.30
N GLY A 32 -6.66 -10.96 20.16
CA GLY A 32 -5.63 -9.94 19.96
C GLY A 32 -5.94 -8.92 18.88
N LEU A 33 -5.00 -7.99 18.67
CA LEU A 33 -5.10 -6.93 17.68
C LEU A 33 -3.89 -6.96 16.76
N ALA A 34 -4.13 -7.11 15.46
CA ALA A 34 -3.14 -6.86 14.43
C ALA A 34 -3.20 -5.39 14.00
N GLN A 35 -2.05 -4.76 13.92
CA GLN A 35 -1.87 -3.36 13.54
C GLN A 35 -0.92 -3.29 12.37
N SER A 36 -1.25 -2.50 11.36
CA SER A 36 -0.41 -2.23 10.20
C SER A 36 -0.37 -0.73 9.96
N PHE A 37 0.79 -0.13 10.18
CA PHE A 37 1.08 1.24 9.80
C PHE A 37 1.86 1.24 8.50
N SER A 38 1.39 1.95 7.49
CA SER A 38 2.00 1.97 6.17
C SER A 38 2.43 3.37 5.76
N VAL A 39 3.64 3.45 5.21
CA VAL A 39 4.19 4.67 4.61
C VAL A 39 4.20 4.46 3.10
N GLN A 40 3.56 5.38 2.39
CA GLN A 40 3.25 5.21 0.98
C GLN A 40 3.75 6.41 0.16
N PRO A 41 5.05 6.46 -0.18
CA PRO A 41 5.56 7.51 -1.05
C PRO A 41 5.05 7.32 -2.48
N VAL A 42 4.64 8.44 -3.07
CA VAL A 42 4.16 8.56 -4.45
C VAL A 42 5.01 9.58 -5.18
N TRP A 43 5.65 9.11 -6.24
CA TRP A 43 6.61 9.92 -6.98
C TRP A 43 6.36 9.87 -8.49
N PRO A 44 5.84 10.96 -9.06
CA PRO A 44 5.66 11.10 -10.49
C PRO A 44 6.95 11.57 -11.16
N VAL A 45 7.48 10.78 -12.09
CA VAL A 45 8.62 11.09 -12.96
C VAL A 45 8.10 11.33 -14.38
N ARG A 46 8.47 12.44 -14.99
CA ARG A 46 8.15 12.68 -16.41
C ARG A 46 9.10 11.88 -17.29
N LEU A 47 8.54 11.12 -18.22
CA LEU A 47 9.25 10.36 -19.25
C LEU A 47 8.97 11.00 -20.61
N GLY A 48 9.81 11.98 -20.97
CA GLY A 48 9.63 12.76 -22.19
C GLY A 48 8.45 13.74 -22.11
N LYS A 49 7.86 14.05 -23.27
CA LYS A 49 6.87 15.13 -23.40
C LYS A 49 5.43 14.71 -23.03
N ASN A 50 5.09 13.44 -23.27
CA ASN A 50 3.69 13.00 -23.24
C ASN A 50 3.40 11.91 -22.19
N LEU A 51 4.43 11.30 -21.59
CA LEU A 51 4.28 10.17 -20.68
C LEU A 51 4.90 10.49 -19.31
N LYS A 52 4.28 10.03 -18.25
CA LYS A 52 4.84 10.03 -16.90
C LYS A 52 4.76 8.63 -16.30
N LEU A 53 5.77 8.29 -15.49
CA LEU A 53 5.77 7.13 -14.63
C LEU A 53 5.46 7.58 -13.21
N ILE A 54 4.41 7.05 -12.61
CA ILE A 54 4.07 7.29 -11.21
C ILE A 54 4.52 6.06 -10.44
N THR A 55 5.53 6.21 -9.58
CA THR A 55 5.94 5.15 -8.66
C THR A 55 5.15 5.29 -7.36
N TYR A 56 4.58 4.18 -6.90
CA TYR A 56 3.80 4.11 -5.67
C TYR A 56 4.29 2.91 -4.88
N THR A 57 4.92 3.15 -3.74
CA THR A 57 5.50 2.09 -2.91
C THR A 57 4.72 2.00 -1.61
N ILE A 58 4.32 0.80 -1.18
CA ILE A 58 3.69 0.57 0.12
C ILE A 58 4.71 -0.08 1.03
N ILE A 59 5.05 0.59 2.13
CA ILE A 59 5.99 0.11 3.14
C ILE A 59 5.22 -0.18 4.42
N PRO A 60 4.90 -1.45 4.72
CA PRO A 60 4.10 -1.82 5.89
C PRO A 60 4.97 -2.13 7.11
N PHE A 61 4.73 -1.41 8.20
CA PHE A 61 5.20 -1.72 9.55
C PHE A 61 4.08 -2.39 10.33
N GLN A 62 4.29 -3.64 10.70
CA GLN A 62 3.23 -4.49 11.23
C GLN A 62 3.56 -4.92 12.66
N ARG A 63 2.50 -5.08 13.44
CA ARG A 63 2.52 -5.68 14.77
C ARG A 63 1.33 -6.61 14.89
N MET A 64 1.55 -7.85 15.27
CA MET A 64 0.47 -8.82 15.46
C MET A 64 0.77 -9.76 16.63
N PRO A 65 -0.28 -10.36 17.24
CA PRO A 65 -0.08 -11.43 18.21
C PRO A 65 0.69 -12.57 17.53
N ALA A 66 1.74 -13.06 18.18
CA ALA A 66 2.45 -14.26 17.76
C ALA A 66 1.50 -15.44 17.93
N THR A 67 1.05 -15.99 16.81
CA THR A 67 0.47 -17.33 16.79
C THR A 67 1.65 -18.29 16.95
N GLY A 68 1.70 -19.01 18.07
CA GLY A 68 2.74 -20.02 18.29
C GLY A 68 2.70 -21.05 17.16
N GLY A 69 3.72 -21.00 16.28
CA GLY A 69 4.06 -22.08 15.36
C GLY A 69 3.00 -22.50 14.35
N VAL A 70 2.54 -21.62 13.45
CA VAL A 70 2.13 -22.06 12.10
C VAL A 70 2.32 -20.91 11.12
N SER A 71 3.35 -21.03 10.29
CA SER A 71 3.46 -20.29 9.05
C SER A 71 2.24 -20.61 8.18
N HIS A 72 1.70 -19.59 7.49
CA HIS A 72 0.59 -19.63 6.52
C HIS A 72 -0.82 -19.79 7.12
N VAL A 73 -1.24 -18.80 7.93
CA VAL A 73 -2.64 -18.43 8.31
C VAL A 73 -3.65 -19.60 8.39
N PRO A 74 -4.02 -20.00 9.62
CA PRO A 74 -5.40 -19.73 10.01
C PRO A 74 -5.52 -19.18 11.44
N LEU A 75 -6.44 -18.23 11.54
CA LEU A 75 -6.98 -17.62 12.75
C LEU A 75 -7.45 -18.68 13.77
N GLN A 76 -6.68 -18.93 14.82
CA GLN A 76 -7.16 -19.33 16.15
C GLN A 76 -6.03 -19.27 17.17
N THR A 77 -5.99 -18.22 17.99
CA THR A 77 -5.40 -18.34 19.33
C THR A 77 -6.54 -18.62 20.29
N ILE A 78 -6.81 -19.90 20.55
CA ILE A 78 -7.43 -20.30 21.81
C ILE A 78 -6.32 -20.19 22.84
N SER A 79 -6.25 -19.07 23.56
CA SER A 79 -5.39 -18.94 24.74
C SER A 79 -6.27 -18.53 25.92
N SER A 80 -6.98 -19.52 26.47
CA SER A 80 -7.74 -19.42 27.74
C SER A 80 -6.85 -19.30 28.98
N SER A 81 -5.63 -18.77 28.85
CA SER A 81 -4.72 -18.58 29.98
C SER A 81 -4.07 -17.22 29.86
N GLY A 82 -4.20 -16.39 30.91
CA GLY A 82 -3.71 -15.00 31.01
C GLY A 82 -2.19 -14.84 31.00
N TYR A 83 -1.49 -15.56 30.13
CA TYR A 83 -0.07 -15.36 29.83
C TYR A 83 0.08 -14.30 28.73
N PRO A 84 1.15 -13.48 28.76
CA PRO A 84 1.39 -12.48 27.73
C PRO A 84 1.57 -13.19 26.38
N THR A 85 0.59 -13.00 25.49
CA THR A 85 0.70 -13.42 24.09
C THR A 85 1.98 -12.79 23.54
N GLN A 86 2.94 -13.63 23.15
CA GLN A 86 4.16 -13.16 22.50
C GLN A 86 3.71 -12.31 21.29
N ARG A 87 4.37 -11.17 21.01
CA ARG A 87 3.98 -10.27 19.91
C ARG A 87 5.11 -10.20 18.92
N VAL A 88 4.79 -10.28 17.64
CA VAL A 88 5.75 -10.06 16.56
C VAL A 88 5.53 -8.65 16.01
N SER A 89 6.62 -7.92 15.84
CA SER A 89 6.60 -6.61 15.19
C SER A 89 7.76 -6.48 14.22
N GLY A 90 7.57 -5.77 13.12
CA GLY A 90 8.62 -5.56 12.14
C GLY A 90 8.08 -5.07 10.80
N LEU A 91 8.91 -5.22 9.77
CA LEU A 91 8.55 -4.87 8.40
C LEU A 91 7.83 -6.04 7.74
N GLY A 92 6.78 -5.77 6.98
CA GLY A 92 6.19 -6.71 6.04
C GLY A 92 6.88 -6.68 4.67
N ASN A 93 6.31 -7.39 3.70
CA ASN A 93 6.77 -7.30 2.31
C ASN A 93 6.36 -5.95 1.69
N ILE A 94 7.31 -5.25 1.10
CA ILE A 94 7.07 -3.97 0.40
C ILE A 94 6.39 -4.24 -0.95
N LEU A 95 5.31 -3.51 -1.26
CA LEU A 95 4.67 -3.56 -2.57
C LEU A 95 5.06 -2.33 -3.38
N PHE A 96 5.80 -2.53 -4.46
CA PHE A 96 6.15 -1.48 -5.42
C PHE A 96 5.19 -1.51 -6.61
N ASN A 97 4.66 -0.36 -7.01
CA ASN A 97 3.84 -0.20 -8.19
C ASN A 97 4.42 0.90 -9.08
N GLY A 98 4.43 0.66 -10.39
CA GLY A 98 4.77 1.66 -11.40
C GLY A 98 3.61 1.83 -12.36
N TYR A 99 3.06 3.03 -12.47
CA TYR A 99 1.97 3.34 -13.40
C TYR A 99 2.45 4.28 -14.49
N PHE A 100 2.43 3.80 -15.73
CA PHE A 100 2.54 4.65 -16.91
C PHE A 100 1.22 5.36 -17.16
N SER A 101 1.28 6.67 -17.30
CA SER A 101 0.12 7.52 -17.49
C SER A 101 0.45 8.68 -18.44
N SER A 102 -0.55 9.19 -19.15
CA SER A 102 -0.39 10.39 -19.99
C SER A 102 -0.11 11.63 -19.14
N ILE A 103 0.83 12.48 -19.55
CA ILE A 103 1.05 13.81 -18.94
C ILE A 103 -0.16 14.69 -19.22
N GLU A 104 -0.65 14.68 -20.46
CA GLU A 104 -1.83 15.43 -20.87
C GLU A 104 -3.10 14.64 -20.54
N LYS A 105 -3.97 15.21 -19.71
CA LYS A 105 -5.32 14.69 -19.53
C LYS A 105 -6.13 15.01 -20.79
N LYS A 106 -6.32 14.01 -21.67
CA LYS A 106 -7.28 14.13 -22.77
C LYS A 106 -8.69 13.93 -22.22
N GLY A 107 -9.40 15.04 -21.98
CA GLY A 107 -10.75 15.03 -21.41
C GLY A 107 -10.74 14.90 -19.88
N LYS A 108 -11.82 14.33 -19.32
CA LYS A 108 -11.98 14.22 -17.86
C LYS A 108 -11.44 12.89 -17.28
N VAL A 109 -11.11 11.93 -18.13
CA VAL A 109 -10.66 10.58 -17.72
C VAL A 109 -9.16 10.57 -17.52
N SER A 110 -8.71 9.99 -16.40
CA SER A 110 -7.29 9.71 -16.15
C SER A 110 -7.09 8.19 -16.13
N TRP A 111 -5.98 7.71 -16.70
CA TRP A 111 -5.66 6.29 -16.73
C TRP A 111 -4.21 6.07 -16.30
N GLY A 112 -3.93 4.89 -15.77
CA GLY A 112 -2.58 4.43 -15.45
C GLY A 112 -2.50 2.92 -15.62
N VAL A 113 -1.39 2.42 -16.17
CA VAL A 113 -1.15 0.97 -16.31
C VAL A 113 0.30 0.65 -16.01
N GLY A 114 0.55 -0.46 -15.34
CA GLY A 114 1.90 -0.99 -15.21
C GLY A 114 2.07 -2.04 -14.13
N PRO A 115 3.32 -2.41 -13.83
CA PRO A 115 3.61 -3.53 -12.96
C PRO A 115 3.39 -3.20 -11.48
N ALA A 116 2.98 -4.21 -10.74
CA ALA A 116 3.01 -4.28 -9.30
C ALA A 116 3.92 -5.45 -8.89
N VAL A 117 4.89 -5.21 -8.02
CA VAL A 117 5.87 -6.21 -7.58
C VAL A 117 5.96 -6.19 -6.05
N GLN A 118 5.74 -7.34 -5.44
CA GLN A 118 5.89 -7.54 -4.01
C GLN A 118 7.29 -8.04 -3.68
N LEU A 119 8.05 -7.26 -2.93
CA LEU A 119 9.42 -7.56 -2.54
C LEU A 119 9.45 -8.32 -1.21
N LEU A 120 10.33 -9.32 -1.10
CA LEU A 120 10.53 -10.15 0.09
C LEU A 120 11.37 -9.43 1.15
N THR A 121 10.83 -8.34 1.71
CA THR A 121 11.53 -7.46 2.67
C THR A 121 11.12 -7.70 4.11
N ARG A 122 10.28 -8.70 4.38
CA ARG A 122 9.79 -8.97 5.74
C ARG A 122 10.96 -9.23 6.70
N THR A 123 10.87 -8.70 7.91
CA THR A 123 11.86 -8.97 8.97
C THR A 123 11.54 -10.21 9.79
N ASN A 124 10.32 -10.73 9.69
CA ASN A 124 9.88 -11.94 10.38
C ASN A 124 8.89 -12.71 9.49
N GLU A 125 8.98 -14.04 9.49
CA GLU A 125 8.13 -14.93 8.68
C GLU A 125 6.64 -14.85 9.00
N ALA A 126 6.26 -14.47 10.23
CA ALA A 126 4.88 -14.28 10.61
C ALA A 126 4.24 -13.03 9.99
N LEU A 127 5.04 -12.06 9.51
CA LEU A 127 4.55 -10.76 9.05
C LEU A 127 4.16 -10.75 7.57
N ALA A 128 4.72 -11.64 6.76
CA ALA A 128 4.35 -11.76 5.34
C ALA A 128 4.75 -13.12 4.77
N TRP A 129 4.16 -13.46 3.63
CA TRP A 129 4.40 -14.73 2.96
C TRP A 129 5.74 -14.71 2.22
N ASP A 130 6.40 -15.87 2.12
CA ASP A 130 7.70 -16.02 1.45
C ASP A 130 7.61 -16.29 -0.06
N ARG A 131 6.81 -15.49 -0.77
CA ARG A 131 6.68 -15.62 -2.22
C ARG A 131 6.79 -14.28 -2.90
N LEU A 132 7.71 -14.22 -3.86
CA LEU A 132 7.79 -13.12 -4.81
C LEU A 132 6.54 -13.16 -5.67
N SER A 133 5.83 -12.04 -5.75
CA SER A 133 4.65 -11.89 -6.58
C SER A 133 4.83 -10.68 -7.49
N TYR A 134 4.47 -10.84 -8.74
CA TYR A 134 4.38 -9.74 -9.69
C TYR A 134 3.04 -9.82 -10.42
N SER A 135 2.45 -8.66 -10.71
CA SER A 135 1.16 -8.55 -11.38
C SER A 135 1.14 -7.33 -12.27
N THR A 136 0.21 -7.31 -13.23
CA THR A 136 -0.08 -6.11 -14.02
C THR A 136 -1.33 -5.45 -13.44
N THR A 137 -1.27 -4.14 -13.26
CA THR A 137 -2.36 -3.35 -12.70
C THR A 137 -2.76 -2.24 -13.65
N ALA A 138 -4.05 -1.92 -13.67
CA ALA A 138 -4.60 -0.81 -14.43
C ALA A 138 -5.57 -0.03 -13.53
N VAL A 139 -5.50 1.29 -13.60
CA VAL A 139 -6.39 2.20 -12.88
C VAL A 139 -7.00 3.19 -13.86
N THR A 140 -8.31 3.39 -13.72
CA THR A 140 -9.06 4.39 -14.48
C THR A 140 -9.82 5.25 -13.48
N SER A 141 -9.68 6.56 -13.61
CA SER A 141 -10.36 7.54 -12.78
C SER A 141 -11.26 8.42 -13.65
N PHE A 142 -12.51 8.59 -13.20
CA PHE A 142 -13.53 9.41 -13.83
C PHE A 142 -13.81 10.63 -12.94
N PRO A 143 -14.22 11.77 -13.52
CA PRO A 143 -14.70 12.89 -12.73
C PRO A 143 -16.01 12.48 -12.04
N VAL A 144 -16.10 12.68 -10.72
CA VAL A 144 -17.41 12.66 -10.06
C VAL A 144 -18.08 13.98 -10.41
N VAL A 145 -19.19 13.93 -11.16
CA VAL A 145 -20.09 15.07 -11.34
C VAL A 145 -21.04 15.02 -10.14
N LEU A 146 -20.87 15.95 -9.21
CA LEU A 146 -21.83 16.25 -8.15
C LEU A 146 -22.87 17.24 -8.69
#